data_AF-A0A4Y2LZX9-F1
#
_entry.id   AF-A0A4Y2LZX9-F1
#
_cell.length_a   1.000
_cell.length_b   1.000
_cell.length_c   1.000
_cell.angle_alpha   90.00
_cell.angle_beta   90.00
_cell.angle_gamma   90.00
#
_symmetry.space_group_name_H-M   'P 1'
#
loop_
_entity.id
_entity.type
_entity.pdbx_description
1 polymer ?
#
loop_
_entity_poly.entity_id
_entity_poly.type
_entity_poly.pdbx_seq_one_letter_code
_entity_poly.pdbx_strand_id
1 'polypeptide(L)'
;MLRVLCLESGQDWEKNLPATLLALRTITHDSTGFSPAELVHGKNLRTPEVLLYEHWVSPQEEDSTVTEYIFDLINRMRHCQELAVTTMTETKDKRKPGTTKTL
;
A
#
# COMPACT_ATOMS: atom_id res chain seq x y z
N MET A 1 24.99 25.20 8.74
CA MET A 1 24.00 24.43 9.54
C MET A 1 24.65 23.64 10.68
N LEU A 2 25.57 22.69 10.43
CA LEU A 2 26.17 21.90 11.54
C LEU A 2 26.92 22.75 12.59
N ARG A 3 27.66 23.78 12.16
CA ARG A 3 28.30 24.72 13.10
C ARG A 3 27.28 25.47 13.97
N VAL A 4 26.14 25.84 13.38
CA VAL A 4 25.06 26.53 14.09
C VAL A 4 24.43 25.59 15.13
N LEU A 5 24.19 24.33 14.74
CA LEU A 5 23.73 23.28 15.66
C LEU A 5 24.64 23.15 16.90
N CYS A 6 25.95 23.06 16.69
CA CYS A 6 26.91 22.95 17.80
C CYS A 6 26.92 24.18 18.70
N LEU A 7 26.70 25.37 18.15
CA LEU A 7 26.67 26.62 18.93
C LEU A 7 25.36 26.77 19.72
N GLU A 8 24.22 26.41 19.13
CA GLU A 8 22.89 26.56 19.73
C GLU A 8 22.58 25.46 20.74
N SER A 9 22.94 24.21 20.43
CA SER A 9 22.68 23.06 21.30
C SER A 9 23.78 22.84 22.36
N GLY A 10 24.90 23.55 22.26
CA GLY A 10 26.01 23.48 23.21
C GLY A 10 26.51 22.04 23.42
N GLN A 11 26.53 21.59 24.68
CA GLN A 11 26.99 20.26 25.06
C GLN A 11 26.06 19.12 24.59
N ASP A 12 24.81 19.45 24.25
CA ASP A 12 23.76 18.50 23.87
C ASP A 12 23.56 18.38 22.34
N TRP A 13 24.48 18.94 21.54
CA TRP A 13 24.39 18.97 20.07
C TRP A 13 24.20 17.58 19.44
N GLU A 14 24.75 16.54 20.06
CA GLU A 14 24.63 15.15 19.60
C GLU A 14 23.18 14.67 19.56
N LYS A 15 22.32 15.16 20.47
CA LYS A 15 20.89 14.79 20.52
C LYS A 15 20.15 15.25 19.27
N ASN A 16 20.55 16.39 18.72
CA ASN A 16 19.92 17.00 17.54
C ASN A 16 20.61 16.62 16.23
N LEU A 17 21.76 15.93 16.31
CA LEU A 17 22.55 15.55 15.14
C LEU A 17 21.76 14.64 14.17
N PRO A 18 21.04 13.59 14.59
CA PRO A 18 20.29 12.74 13.66
C PRO A 18 19.23 13.52 12.87
N ALA A 19 18.45 14.37 13.54
CA ALA A 19 17.43 15.20 12.90
C ALA A 19 18.03 16.21 11.93
N THR A 20 19.15 16.83 12.30
CA THR A 20 19.85 17.81 11.44
C THR A 20 20.44 17.17 10.21
N LEU A 21 21.06 15.99 10.35
CA LEU A 21 21.59 15.23 9.23
C LEU A 21 20.49 14.71 8.32
N LEU A 22 19.32 14.36 8.86
CA LEU A 22 18.16 13.99 8.05
C LEU A 22 17.73 15.18 7.19
N ALA A 23 17.49 16.35 7.78
CA ALA A 23 17.09 17.55 7.05
C ALA A 23 18.10 17.91 5.94
N LEU A 24 19.40 17.89 6.26
CA LEU A 24 20.46 18.16 5.28
C LEU A 24 20.45 17.19 4.10
N ARG A 25 20.06 15.92 4.32
CA ARG A 25 20.04 14.89 3.28
C ARG A 25 18.77 14.93 2.42
N THR A 26 17.68 15.48 2.93
CA THR A 26 16.36 15.44 2.28
C THR A 26 15.98 16.77 1.63
N ILE A 27 16.61 17.89 2.01
CA ILE A 27 16.40 19.18 1.36
C ILE A 27 17.01 19.16 -0.06
N THR A 28 16.23 19.60 -1.04
CA THR A 28 16.69 19.82 -2.41
C THR A 28 17.63 21.03 -2.44
N HIS A 29 18.78 20.86 -3.08
CA HIS A 29 19.76 21.94 -3.17
C HIS A 29 19.57 22.72 -4.48
N ASP A 30 19.42 24.05 -4.39
CA ASP A 30 19.06 24.91 -5.53
C ASP A 30 20.00 24.76 -6.74
N SER A 31 21.31 24.57 -6.49
CA SER A 31 22.28 24.49 -7.58
C SER A 31 22.22 23.17 -8.35
N THR A 32 21.75 22.08 -7.72
CA THR A 32 21.70 20.75 -8.32
C THR A 32 20.27 20.37 -8.72
N GLY A 33 19.26 20.95 -8.08
CA GLY A 33 17.87 20.53 -8.20
C GLY A 33 17.55 19.19 -7.52
N PHE A 34 18.53 18.58 -6.84
CA PHE A 34 18.40 17.28 -6.20
C PHE A 34 18.83 17.35 -4.73
N SER A 35 18.20 16.54 -3.89
CA SER A 35 18.66 16.31 -2.52
C SER A 35 19.89 15.40 -2.49
N PRO A 36 20.76 15.53 -1.47
CA PRO A 36 21.90 14.61 -1.32
C PRO A 36 21.50 13.14 -1.24
N ALA A 37 20.36 12.82 -0.62
CA ALA A 37 19.86 11.44 -0.57
C ALA A 37 19.50 10.89 -1.95
N GLU A 38 18.89 11.70 -2.82
CA GLU A 38 18.57 11.30 -4.20
C GLU A 38 19.83 11.04 -5.01
N LEU A 39 20.86 11.89 -4.89
CA LEU A 39 22.12 11.71 -5.60
C LEU A 39 22.85 10.43 -5.19
N VAL A 40 22.74 10.02 -3.93
CA VAL A 40 23.40 8.80 -3.41
C VAL A 40 22.62 7.53 -3.74
N HIS A 41 21.28 7.58 -3.62
CA HIS A 41 20.45 6.36 -3.70
C HIS A 41 19.68 6.23 -5.02
N GLY A 42 19.70 7.24 -5.87
CA GLY A 42 18.95 7.27 -7.13
C GLY A 42 17.43 7.30 -6.96
N LYS A 43 16.94 7.58 -5.74
CA LYS A 43 15.51 7.65 -5.42
C LYS A 43 15.26 8.56 -4.23
N ASN A 44 14.01 9.02 -4.11
CA ASN A 44 13.55 9.74 -2.93
C ASN A 44 13.54 8.83 -1.70
N LEU A 45 14.06 9.34 -0.59
CA LEU A 45 14.06 8.61 0.68
C LEU A 45 12.66 8.69 1.29
N ARG A 46 12.09 7.55 1.71
CA ARG A 46 10.90 7.56 2.57
C ARG A 46 11.29 7.98 3.97
N THR A 47 11.13 9.26 4.26
CA THR A 47 11.38 9.85 5.58
C THR A 47 10.24 9.48 6.55
N PRO A 48 10.45 9.60 7.87
CA PRO A 48 9.37 9.44 8.83
C PRO A 48 8.15 10.34 8.55
N GLU A 49 8.38 11.55 8.05
CA GLU A 49 7.33 12.48 7.62
C GLU A 49 6.51 11.91 6.45
N VAL A 50 7.18 11.40 5.41
CA VAL A 50 6.50 10.78 4.26
C VAL A 50 5.66 9.59 4.71
N LEU A 51 6.20 8.74 5.59
CA LEU A 51 5.45 7.60 6.12
C LEU A 51 4.23 8.02 6.93
N LEU A 52 4.34 9.09 7.73
CA LEU A 52 3.21 9.62 8.49
C LEU A 52 2.13 10.20 7.57
N TYR A 53 2.54 10.93 6.54
CA TYR A 53 1.63 11.46 5.53
C TYR A 53 0.94 10.34 4.74
N GLU A 54 1.69 9.32 4.30
CA GLU A 54 1.16 8.13 3.64
C GLU A 54 0.11 7.44 4.52
N HIS A 55 0.39 7.27 5.82
CA HIS A 55 -0.56 6.67 6.75
C HIS A 55 -1.83 7.50 6.93
N TRP A 56 -1.70 8.83 6.98
CA TRP A 56 -2.84 9.74 7.18
C TRP A 56 -3.71 9.88 5.93
N VAL A 57 -3.10 9.87 4.75
CA VAL A 57 -3.77 10.08 3.46
C VAL A 57 -4.24 8.78 2.84
N SER A 58 -3.64 7.65 3.20
CA SER A 58 -4.20 6.34 2.84
C SER A 58 -5.64 6.31 3.34
N PRO A 59 -6.61 5.95 2.50
CA PRO A 59 -7.90 5.51 3.00
C PRO A 59 -7.57 4.50 4.10
N GLN A 60 -8.12 4.68 5.30
CA GLN A 60 -8.22 3.53 6.17
C GLN A 60 -9.03 2.54 5.36
N GLU A 61 -8.37 1.51 4.81
CA GLU A 61 -9.04 0.24 4.67
C GLU A 61 -9.57 0.02 6.08
N GLU A 62 -10.89 0.13 6.26
CA GLU A 62 -11.52 -0.24 7.51
C GLU A 62 -10.90 -1.59 7.83
N ASP A 63 -10.15 -1.68 8.93
CA ASP A 63 -9.58 -2.93 9.40
C ASP A 63 -10.78 -3.82 9.66
N SER A 64 -11.19 -4.55 8.62
CA SER A 64 -12.42 -5.31 8.68
C SER A 64 -12.17 -6.33 9.75
N THR A 65 -13.06 -6.34 10.75
CA THR A 65 -12.89 -7.27 11.87
C THR A 65 -12.76 -8.66 11.28
N VAL A 66 -11.98 -9.54 11.93
CA VAL A 66 -11.80 -10.92 11.45
C VAL A 66 -13.16 -11.57 11.16
N THR A 67 -14.18 -11.22 11.95
CA THR A 67 -15.58 -11.63 11.76
C THR A 67 -16.24 -11.12 10.48
N GLU A 68 -16.06 -9.85 10.12
CA GLU A 68 -16.58 -9.30 8.86
C GLU A 68 -15.88 -9.91 7.65
N TYR A 69 -14.55 -10.08 7.71
CA TYR A 69 -13.81 -10.76 6.66
C TYR A 69 -14.29 -12.21 6.45
N ILE A 70 -14.49 -12.95 7.55
CA ILE A 70 -15.03 -14.32 7.48
C ILE A 70 -16.44 -14.32 6.87
N PHE A 71 -17.29 -13.38 7.25
CA PHE A 71 -18.65 -13.28 6.71
C PHE A 71 -18.64 -12.99 5.20
N ASP A 72 -17.83 -12.02 4.77
CA ASP A 72 -17.68 -11.68 3.36
C ASP A 72 -17.11 -12.85 2.55
N LEU A 73 -16.11 -13.56 3.10
CA LEU A 73 -15.55 -14.75 2.49
C LEU A 73 -16.61 -15.86 2.32
N ILE A 74 -17.41 -16.14 3.34
CA ILE A 74 -18.49 -17.13 3.28
C ILE A 74 -19.50 -16.76 2.20
N ASN A 75 -19.92 -15.49 2.13
CA ASN A 75 -20.85 -15.02 1.11
C ASN A 75 -20.29 -15.15 -0.30
N ARG A 76 -19.02 -14.79 -0.48
CA ARG A 76 -18.33 -14.93 -1.76
C ARG A 76 -18.24 -16.38 -2.21
N MET A 77 -17.93 -17.30 -1.30
CA MET A 77 -17.90 -18.74 -1.58
C MET A 77 -19.28 -19.27 -1.95
N ARG A 78 -20.33 -18.87 -1.24
CA ARG A 78 -21.72 -19.25 -1.55
C ARG A 78 -22.13 -18.76 -2.93
N HIS A 79 -21.81 -17.52 -3.26
CA HIS A 79 -22.09 -16.97 -4.58
C HIS A 79 -21.38 -17.74 -5.70
N CYS A 80 -20.09 -18.06 -5.52
CA CYS A 80 -19.36 -18.89 -6.47
C CYS A 80 -19.99 -20.28 -6.62
N GLN A 81 -20.48 -20.87 -5.53
CA GLN A 81 -21.18 -22.16 -5.57
C GLN A 81 -22.48 -22.07 -6.37
N GLU A 82 -23.29 -21.03 -6.16
CA GLU A 82 -24.54 -20.81 -6.90
C GLU A 82 -24.27 -20.63 -8.40
N LEU A 83 -23.24 -19.86 -8.76
CA LEU A 83 -22.80 -19.69 -10.15
C LEU A 83 -22.33 -21.03 -10.76
N ALA A 84 -21.60 -21.85 -10.01
CA ALA A 84 -21.20 -23.18 -10.49
C ALA A 84 -22.42 -24.10 -10.71
N VAL A 85 -23.39 -24.09 -9.80
CA VAL A 85 -24.61 -24.90 -9.93
C VAL A 85 -25.44 -24.47 -11.13
N THR A 86 -25.70 -23.18 -11.29
CA THR A 86 -26.49 -22.63 -12.40
C THR A 86 -25.85 -22.97 -13.75
N THR A 87 -24.54 -22.74 -13.90
CA THR A 87 -23.80 -23.10 -15.13
C THR A 87 -23.81 -24.61 -15.40
N MET A 88 -23.69 -25.46 -14.38
CA MET A 88 -23.81 -26.92 -14.53
C MET A 88 -25.23 -27.34 -14.96
N THR A 89 -26.28 -26.70 -14.44
CA THR A 89 -27.66 -27.01 -14.84
C THR A 89 -27.96 -26.57 -16.27
N GLU A 90 -27.53 -25.37 -16.66
CA GLU A 90 -27.70 -24.86 -18.02
C GLU A 90 -26.95 -25.71 -19.05
N THR A 91 -25.72 -26.12 -18.74
CA THR A 91 -24.95 -27.00 -19.63
C THR A 91 -25.56 -28.40 -19.72
N LYS A 92 -26.18 -28.91 -18.64
CA LYS A 92 -26.90 -30.19 -18.64
C LYS A 92 -28.18 -30.12 -19.47
N ASP A 93 -28.95 -29.05 -19.38
CA ASP A 93 -30.17 -28.88 -20.18
C ASP A 93 -29.87 -28.69 -21.67
N LYS A 94 -28.79 -27.97 -22.01
CA LYS A 94 -28.29 -27.87 -23.40
C LYS A 94 -27.79 -29.21 -23.96
N ARG A 95 -27.39 -30.16 -23.10
CA ARG A 95 -26.87 -31.49 -23.48
C ARG A 95 -27.94 -32.57 -23.59
N LYS A 96 -29.23 -32.30 -23.33
CA LYS A 96 -30.29 -33.27 -23.66
C LYS A 96 -30.34 -33.39 -25.20
N PRO A 97 -29.92 -34.53 -25.79
CA PRO A 97 -29.97 -34.69 -27.23
C PRO A 97 -31.43 -34.65 -27.65
N GLY A 98 -31.73 -33.87 -28.70
CA GLY A 98 -33.02 -33.93 -29.38
C GLY A 98 -33.33 -35.39 -29.65
N THR A 99 -34.46 -35.85 -29.09
CA THR A 99 -35.02 -37.17 -29.34
C THR A 99 -34.96 -37.43 -30.83
N THR A 100 -34.16 -38.42 -31.24
CA THR A 100 -34.16 -38.94 -32.60
C THR A 100 -35.56 -39.45 -32.89
N LYS A 101 -36.37 -38.61 -33.54
CA LYS A 101 -37.48 -39.07 -34.37
C LYS A 101 -36.85 -39.74 -35.58
N THR A 102 -36.66 -41.05 -35.49
CA THR A 102 -36.42 -41.89 -36.65
C THR A 102 -37.64 -42.79 -36.80
N LEU A 103 -38.12 -42.82 -38.04
CA LEU A 103 -39.26 -43.54 -38.62
C LEU A 103 -39.57 -44.91 -38.01
#